data_AF-A0A7D9L3W4-F1
#
_entry.id   AF-A0A7D9L3W4-F1
#
_cell.length_a   1.000
_cell.length_b   1.000
_cell.length_c   1.000
_cell.angle_alpha   90.00
_cell.angle_beta   90.00
_cell.angle_gamma   90.00
#
_symmetry.space_group_name_H-M   'P 1'
#
loop_
_entity.id
_entity.type
_entity.pdbx_description
1 polymer ?
#
loop_
_entity_poly.entity_id
_entity_poly.type
_entity_poly.pdbx_seq_one_letter_code
_entity_poly.pdbx_strand_id
1 'polypeptide(L)'
;MFTRESNDYDGIGVEDRGENDQLGAYHEFTENITRADEGRYQVKVPWIPGQSLPNSNLEPSGKRLANVCKKIERDEKLKNSYDEIIEKQLESGIMEGAPVKPNVIQANKHEHNATEEL
;
A
#
# COMPACT_ATOMS: atom_id res chain seq x y z
N MET A 1 41.11 26.01 13.02
CA MET A 1 40.17 26.05 11.88
C MET A 1 39.90 24.62 11.49
N PHE A 2 38.73 24.07 11.82
CA PHE A 2 38.35 22.71 11.41
C PHE A 2 37.43 22.83 10.19
N THR A 3 37.84 22.19 9.10
CA THR A 3 37.11 22.12 7.83
C THR A 3 35.85 21.28 8.02
N ARG A 4 34.70 21.84 7.62
CA ARG A 4 33.40 21.18 7.56
C ARG A 4 33.51 20.00 6.60
N GLU A 5 33.44 18.78 7.12
CA GLU A 5 33.31 17.57 6.33
C GLU A 5 31.99 17.61 5.54
N SER A 6 32.06 17.18 4.28
CA SER A 6 30.94 17.12 3.36
C SER A 6 29.88 16.16 3.88
N ASN A 7 28.63 16.63 3.94
CA ASN A 7 27.49 15.84 4.39
C ASN A 7 27.00 14.97 3.23
N ASP A 8 27.54 13.76 3.10
CA ASP A 8 27.26 12.82 2.01
C ASP A 8 25.90 12.08 2.19
N TYR A 9 24.85 12.80 2.59
CA TYR A 9 23.49 12.26 2.80
C TYR A 9 22.54 12.49 1.62
N ASP A 10 23.01 13.09 0.52
CA ASP A 10 22.20 13.45 -0.66
C ASP A 10 21.78 12.22 -1.51
N GLY A 11 22.35 11.03 -1.24
CA GLY A 11 22.06 9.80 -1.99
C GLY A 11 20.75 9.09 -1.64
N ILE A 12 20.10 9.47 -0.53
CA ILE A 12 18.81 8.90 -0.08
C ILE A 12 17.62 9.86 -0.28
N GLY A 13 17.83 11.03 -0.90
CA GLY A 13 16.77 12.00 -1.17
C GLY A 13 16.13 12.60 0.09
N VAL A 14 16.82 12.51 1.24
CA VAL A 14 16.40 13.13 2.50
C VAL A 14 17.12 14.47 2.60
N GLU A 15 16.46 15.54 2.17
CA GLU A 15 16.93 16.91 2.42
C GLU A 15 16.76 17.25 3.90
N ASP A 16 17.81 17.76 4.55
CA ASP A 16 17.75 18.26 5.93
C ASP A 16 17.01 19.60 5.94
N ARG A 17 15.66 19.56 5.96
CA ARG A 17 14.83 20.75 6.07
C ARG A 17 14.78 21.11 7.56
N GLY A 18 15.08 22.36 7.90
CA GLY A 18 15.37 22.80 9.28
C GLY A 18 14.31 22.48 10.34
N GLU A 19 14.64 22.72 11.62
CA GLU A 19 13.96 22.34 12.90
C GLU A 19 12.43 22.13 12.93
N ASN A 20 11.65 22.71 12.02
CA ASN A 20 10.20 22.47 11.88
C ASN A 20 9.83 21.22 11.07
N ASP A 21 10.75 20.58 10.33
CA ASP A 21 10.45 19.38 9.53
C ASP A 21 10.34 18.11 10.39
N GLN A 22 11.03 18.07 11.53
CA GLN A 22 11.01 16.93 12.44
C GLN A 22 9.64 16.69 13.07
N LEU A 23 8.87 17.76 13.35
CA LEU A 23 7.52 17.63 13.90
C LEU A 23 6.54 17.03 12.89
N GLY A 24 6.67 17.41 11.61
CA GLY A 24 5.86 16.84 10.51
C GLY A 24 6.16 15.35 10.30
N ALA A 25 7.45 15.01 10.21
CA ALA A 25 7.89 13.62 10.09
C ALA A 25 7.48 12.76 11.30
N TYR A 26 7.57 13.31 12.52
CA TYR A 26 7.13 12.62 13.74
C TYR A 26 5.61 12.38 13.75
N HIS A 27 4.82 13.37 13.34
CA HIS A 27 3.37 13.22 13.24
C HIS A 27 3.00 12.10 12.26
N GLU A 28 3.53 12.14 11.04
CA GLU A 28 3.31 11.11 10.01
C GLU A 28 3.74 9.72 10.50
N PHE A 29 4.86 9.62 11.21
CA PHE A 29 5.33 8.38 11.82
C PHE A 29 4.32 7.83 12.84
N THR A 30 3.88 8.67 13.79
CA THR A 30 2.93 8.25 14.84
C THR A 30 1.55 7.89 14.30
N GLU A 31 1.10 8.55 13.23
CA GLU A 31 -0.17 8.23 12.59
C GLU A 31 -0.14 6.93 11.79
N ASN A 32 1.01 6.61 11.19
CA ASN A 32 1.14 5.45 10.32
C ASN A 32 1.63 4.20 11.02
N ILE A 33 2.38 4.32 12.13
CA ILE A 33 3.03 3.20 12.80
C ILE A 33 2.40 2.96 14.17
N THR A 34 1.78 1.79 14.34
CA THR A 34 1.22 1.33 15.61
C THR A 34 1.99 0.09 16.08
N ARG A 35 2.27 -0.01 17.38
CA ARG A 35 2.86 -1.22 17.95
C ARG A 35 1.74 -2.14 18.45
N ALA A 36 1.66 -3.35 17.92
CA ALA A 36 0.73 -4.38 18.36
C ALA A 36 1.12 -4.89 19.76
N ASP A 37 0.16 -5.46 20.49
CA ASP A 37 0.36 -6.02 21.83
C ASP A 37 1.39 -7.16 21.84
N GLU A 38 1.54 -7.88 20.72
CA GLU A 38 2.57 -8.90 20.50
C GLU A 38 3.97 -8.31 20.23
N GLY A 39 4.11 -6.98 20.29
CA GLY A 39 5.38 -6.26 20.17
C GLY A 39 5.83 -5.94 18.74
N ARG A 40 5.10 -6.38 17.71
CA ARG A 40 5.39 -6.06 16.29
C ARG A 40 4.89 -4.66 15.92
N TYR A 41 5.60 -3.98 15.03
CA TYR A 41 5.12 -2.74 14.43
C TYR A 41 4.22 -3.04 13.23
N GLN A 42 3.08 -2.36 13.17
CA GLN A 42 2.14 -2.35 12.06
C GLN A 42 2.21 -0.98 11.42
N VAL A 43 2.37 -0.94 10.10
CA VAL A 43 2.44 0.30 9.32
C VAL A 43 1.24 0.36 8.39
N LYS A 44 0.54 1.50 8.35
CA LYS A 44 -0.46 1.76 7.32
C LYS A 44 0.22 1.74 5.95
N VAL A 45 -0.42 1.13 4.95
CA VAL A 45 0.09 1.16 3.57
C VAL A 45 0.20 2.62 3.14
N PRO A 46 1.39 3.10 2.73
CA PRO A 46 1.57 4.49 2.36
C PRO A 46 0.80 4.74 1.06
N TRP A 47 -0.37 5.35 1.18
CA TRP A 47 -1.07 5.91 0.02
C TRP A 47 -0.52 7.30 -0.22
N ILE A 48 -0.01 7.58 -1.42
CA ILE A 48 0.50 8.91 -1.75
C ILE A 48 -0.70 9.88 -1.80
N PRO A 49 -0.81 10.86 -0.88
CA PRO A 49 -1.93 11.79 -0.87
C PRO A 49 -1.98 12.59 -2.17
N GLY A 50 -3.17 12.80 -2.74
CA GLY A 50 -3.36 13.57 -3.97
C GLY A 50 -2.96 12.87 -5.29
N GLN A 51 -2.37 11.67 -5.23
CA GLN A 51 -2.19 10.85 -6.43
C GLN A 51 -3.51 10.18 -6.81
N SER A 52 -4.09 10.63 -7.91
CA SER A 52 -5.16 9.91 -8.61
C SER A 52 -4.55 9.07 -9.72
N LEU A 53 -4.95 7.80 -9.82
CA LEU A 53 -4.57 7.00 -10.98
C LEU A 53 -5.24 7.61 -12.22
N PRO A 54 -4.49 7.90 -13.30
CA PRO A 54 -5.02 8.59 -14.47
C PRO A 54 -6.13 7.80 -15.17
N ASN A 55 -6.18 6.48 -14.97
CA ASN A 55 -7.18 5.59 -15.53
C ASN A 55 -7.56 4.50 -14.52
N SER A 56 -8.81 4.03 -14.60
CA SER A 56 -9.25 2.87 -13.83
C SER A 56 -8.60 1.59 -14.34
N ASN A 57 -8.02 0.81 -13.43
CA ASN A 57 -7.50 -0.53 -13.73
C ASN A 57 -8.58 -1.61 -13.77
N LEU A 58 -9.86 -1.28 -13.56
CA LEU A 58 -10.94 -2.25 -13.45
C LEU A 58 -11.08 -3.11 -14.72
N GLU A 59 -11.23 -2.48 -15.88
CA GLU A 59 -11.40 -3.18 -17.17
C GLU A 59 -10.17 -4.02 -17.55
N PRO A 60 -8.93 -3.47 -17.54
CA PRO A 60 -7.74 -4.25 -17.82
C PRO A 60 -7.52 -5.42 -16.84
N SER A 61 -7.76 -5.20 -15.54
CA SER A 61 -7.58 -6.24 -14.52
C SER A 61 -8.63 -7.35 -14.67
N GLY A 62 -9.89 -7.01 -14.95
CA GLY A 62 -10.94 -7.99 -15.23
C GLY A 62 -10.61 -8.88 -16.43
N LYS A 63 -10.09 -8.29 -17.52
CA LYS A 63 -9.64 -9.07 -18.69
C LYS A 63 -8.47 -10.00 -18.36
N ARG A 64 -7.49 -9.53 -17.59
CA ARG A 64 -6.35 -10.36 -17.14
C ARG A 64 -6.84 -11.52 -16.28
N LEU A 65 -7.73 -11.27 -15.33
CA LEU A 65 -8.32 -12.29 -14.47
C LEU A 65 -9.05 -13.35 -15.30
N ALA A 66 -9.92 -12.95 -16.22
CA ALA A 66 -10.65 -13.88 -17.08
C ALA A 66 -9.71 -14.78 -17.91
N ASN A 67 -8.60 -14.22 -18.41
CA ASN A 67 -7.60 -15.00 -19.14
C ASN A 67 -6.84 -15.98 -18.25
N VAL A 68 -6.52 -15.58 -17.01
CA VAL A 68 -5.89 -16.46 -16.02
C VAL A 68 -6.82 -17.62 -15.66
N CYS A 69 -8.10 -17.34 -15.37
CA CYS A 69 -9.09 -18.40 -15.08
C CYS A 69 -9.18 -19.41 -16.23
N LYS A 70 -9.30 -18.94 -17.47
CA LYS A 70 -9.31 -19.82 -18.67
C LYS A 70 -8.03 -20.63 -18.84
N LYS A 71 -6.88 -20.14 -18.38
CA LYS A 71 -5.61 -20.87 -18.45
C LYS A 71 -5.58 -21.98 -17.40
N ILE A 72 -6.01 -21.69 -16.18
CA ILE A 72 -6.07 -22.64 -15.07
C ILE A 72 -7.07 -23.76 -15.38
N GLU A 73 -8.24 -23.43 -15.94
CA GLU A 73 -9.27 -24.42 -16.29
C GLU A 73 -8.82 -25.42 -17.37
N ARG A 74 -7.90 -25.03 -18.26
CA ARG A 74 -7.43 -25.88 -19.36
C ARG A 74 -6.31 -26.83 -18.95
N ASP A 75 -5.59 -26.54 -17.88
CA ASP A 75 -4.42 -27.31 -17.45
C ASP A 75 -4.65 -27.84 -16.04
N GLU A 76 -5.01 -29.12 -15.97
CA GLU A 76 -5.32 -29.81 -14.71
C GLU A 76 -4.12 -29.86 -13.76
N LYS A 77 -2.89 -29.96 -14.29
CA LYS A 77 -1.67 -29.94 -13.46
C LYS A 77 -1.46 -28.57 -12.85
N LEU A 78 -1.64 -27.53 -13.67
CA LEU A 78 -1.55 -26.15 -13.19
C LEU A 78 -2.59 -25.89 -12.12
N LYS A 79 -3.84 -26.31 -12.33
CA LYS A 79 -4.91 -26.15 -11.34
C LYS A 79 -4.55 -26.80 -10.00
N ASN A 80 -4.15 -28.07 -10.01
CA ASN A 80 -3.80 -28.78 -8.78
C ASN A 80 -2.63 -28.09 -8.04
N SER A 81 -1.61 -27.63 -8.76
CA SER A 81 -0.50 -26.89 -8.13
C SER A 81 -0.94 -25.57 -7.47
N TYR A 82 -1.90 -24.87 -8.07
CA TYR A 82 -2.44 -23.65 -7.49
C TYR A 82 -3.25 -23.97 -6.24
N ASP A 83 -4.10 -24.99 -6.28
CA ASP A 83 -4.92 -25.42 -5.14
C ASP A 83 -4.03 -25.81 -3.94
N GLU A 84 -2.97 -26.60 -4.16
CA GLU A 84 -1.99 -26.96 -3.12
C GLU A 84 -1.31 -25.74 -2.48
N ILE A 85 -0.91 -24.75 -3.30
CA ILE A 85 -0.27 -23.52 -2.81
C ILE A 85 -1.28 -22.68 -2.01
N ILE A 86 -2.52 -22.59 -2.49
CA ILE A 86 -3.57 -21.83 -1.83
C ILE A 86 -3.88 -22.41 -0.46
N GLU A 87 -4.08 -23.72 -0.36
CA GLU A 87 -4.33 -24.42 0.92
C GLU A 87 -3.19 -24.19 1.91
N LYS A 88 -1.93 -24.37 1.49
CA LYS A 88 -0.77 -24.14 2.35
C LYS A 88 -0.68 -22.69 2.85
N GLN A 89 -1.01 -21.72 2.00
CA GLN A 89 -0.98 -20.30 2.39
C GLN A 89 -2.15 -19.92 3.30
N LEU A 90 -3.30 -20.57 3.15
CA LEU A 90 -4.42 -20.45 4.10
C LEU A 90 -4.05 -21.03 5.47
N GLU A 91 -3.48 -22.24 5.50
CA GLU A 91 -3.05 -22.88 6.76
C GLU A 91 -1.96 -22.09 7.50
N SER A 92 -1.04 -21.46 6.76
CA SER A 92 0.00 -20.60 7.34
C SER A 92 -0.48 -19.19 7.71
N GLY A 93 -1.74 -18.85 7.43
CA GLY A 93 -2.31 -17.54 7.73
C GLY A 93 -1.76 -16.40 6.87
N ILE A 94 -1.11 -16.71 5.74
CA ILE A 94 -0.64 -15.72 4.76
C ILE A 94 -1.82 -15.18 3.95
N MET A 95 -2.78 -16.06 3.64
CA MET A 95 -4.01 -15.70 2.95
C MET A 95 -5.21 -15.87 3.86
N GLU A 96 -6.24 -15.07 3.62
CA GLU A 96 -7.55 -15.17 4.25
C GLU A 96 -8.64 -15.13 3.18
N GLY A 97 -9.79 -15.72 3.48
CA GLY A 97 -10.96 -15.67 2.60
C GLY A 97 -11.49 -14.24 2.49
N ALA A 98 -11.67 -13.75 1.27
CA ALA A 98 -12.25 -12.43 1.06
C ALA A 98 -13.69 -12.37 1.66
N PRO A 99 -14.05 -11.26 2.33
CA PRO A 99 -15.38 -11.13 2.90
C PRO A 99 -16.46 -11.10 1.81
N VAL A 100 -17.61 -11.74 2.07
CA VAL A 100 -18.74 -11.85 1.12
C VAL A 100 -19.28 -10.48 0.71
N LYS A 101 -19.22 -9.51 1.62
CA LYS A 101 -19.47 -8.11 1.33
C LYS A 101 -18.13 -7.41 1.29
N PRO A 102 -17.81 -6.65 0.22
CA PRO A 102 -16.62 -5.84 0.23
C PRO A 102 -16.69 -4.92 1.44
N ASN A 103 -15.66 -4.95 2.28
CA ASN A 103 -15.42 -3.84 3.19
C ASN A 103 -15.14 -2.65 2.27
N VAL A 104 -16.17 -1.87 2.00
CA VAL A 104 -16.01 -0.55 1.40
C VAL A 104 -15.25 0.24 2.45
N ILE A 105 -13.92 0.14 2.43
CA ILE A 105 -13.10 1.23 2.94
C ILE A 105 -13.57 2.39 2.07
N GLN A 106 -14.40 3.26 2.67
CA GLN A 106 -14.80 4.50 2.03
C GLN A 106 -13.48 5.16 1.68
N ALA A 107 -13.07 5.07 0.41
CA ALA A 107 -11.99 5.89 -0.09
C ALA A 107 -12.40 7.29 0.33
N ASN A 108 -11.65 7.90 1.24
CA ASN A 108 -11.94 9.24 1.74
C ASN A 108 -11.96 10.13 0.51
N LYS A 109 -13.14 10.36 -0.06
CA LYS A 109 -13.38 11.38 -1.05
C LYS A 109 -13.15 12.66 -0.29
N HIS A 110 -11.91 13.14 -0.29
CA HIS A 110 -11.64 14.53 -0.03
C HIS A 110 -12.22 15.26 -1.24
N GLU A 111 -13.54 15.48 -1.18
CA GLU A 111 -14.20 16.45 -2.03
C GLU A 111 -13.54 17.78 -1.68
N HIS A 112 -12.64 18.22 -2.55
CA HIS A 112 -12.17 19.59 -2.56
C HIS A 112 -13.40 20.45 -2.85
N ASN A 113 -14.09 20.88 -1.80
CA ASN A 113 -14.99 22.01 -1.87
C ASN A 113 -14.13 23.20 -2.30
N ALA A 114 -14.19 23.51 -3.59
CA ALA A 114 -13.73 24.79 -4.09
C ALA A 114 -14.56 25.85 -3.37
N THR A 115 -13.90 26.59 -2.50
CA THR A 115 -14.43 27.80 -1.89
C THR A 115 -14.70 28.80 -3.01
N GLU A 116 -15.93 28.83 -3.51
CA GLU A 116 -16.49 30.05 -4.09
C GLU A 116 -16.78 30.99 -2.91
N GLU A 117 -15.83 31.86 -2.59
CA GLU A 117 -16.10 33.09 -1.85
C GLU A 117 -15.81 34.29 -2.76
N LEU A 118 -16.92 34.89 -3.22
CA LEU A 118 -17.22 36.29 -3.54
C LEU A 118 -16.19 37.17 -4.26
#